data_AF-A0A9C8HAY0-F1
#
_entry.id   AF-A0A9C8HAY0-F1
#
_cell.length_a   1.000
_cell.length_b   1.000
_cell.length_c   1.000
_cell.angle_alpha   90.00
_cell.angle_beta   90.00
_cell.angle_gamma   90.00
#
_symmetry.space_group_name_H-M   'P 1'
#
loop_
_entity.id
_entity.type
_entity.pdbx_description
1 polymer ?
#
loop_
_entity_poly.entity_id
_entity_poly.type
_entity_poly.pdbx_seq_one_letter_code
_entity_poly.pdbx_strand_id
1 'polypeptide(L)'
;MKDKPLDRAERALLTVIREIDDKRGGVDRDRLSVMARGRGLEVTRPLASLVDRGLIEEIHRRPFLLARVFGARPALLFRLTQSGLAAAAETDPATEPELGASGSTTAPIAPVAKPPAAGIGEPEPEPAGAGPVAASPANPLKPENLSVKDTVPAKAARAAGGAARAARPDRRDLAAFTEDLGGAPVPAGGVSLSHGVEPEVMEGLRDVLAGLGMELTFAGEALVGDRLARGETAGEALSQVVLFAFAHAAREDMASGGALAALGFGEYAGEVAAELKKLNAAGLMDADRCEAVLSLIAVLAGDDAARDQVAAEILVDPVGGLLPPALLPEELRPAGDS
;
A
#
# COMPACT_ATOMS: atom_id res chain seq x y z
N MET A 1 29.27 -36.57 15.87
CA MET A 1 27.87 -37.07 15.84
C MET A 1 27.70 -37.74 14.48
N LYS A 2 27.12 -38.95 14.41
CA LYS A 2 27.13 -39.77 13.19
C LYS A 2 26.19 -39.15 12.15
N ASP A 3 26.75 -38.75 11.00
CA ASP A 3 26.00 -38.24 9.84
C ASP A 3 25.13 -39.37 9.26
N LYS A 4 23.91 -39.48 9.77
CA LYS A 4 22.92 -40.41 9.23
C LYS A 4 22.52 -39.90 7.84
N PRO A 5 22.68 -40.69 6.76
CA PRO A 5 22.32 -40.25 5.41
C PRO A 5 20.84 -39.86 5.35
N LEU A 6 20.53 -38.84 4.53
CA LEU A 6 19.17 -38.34 4.34
C LEU A 6 18.27 -39.41 3.70
N ASP A 7 17.11 -39.62 4.30
CA ASP A 7 16.11 -40.54 3.76
C ASP A 7 15.57 -40.03 2.42
N ARG A 8 15.02 -40.93 1.60
CA ARG A 8 14.46 -40.59 0.29
C ARG A 8 13.37 -39.53 0.38
N ALA A 9 12.54 -39.59 1.43
CA ALA A 9 11.49 -38.60 1.68
C ALA A 9 12.06 -37.23 2.09
N GLU A 10 13.14 -37.21 2.90
CA GLU A 10 13.84 -35.97 3.31
C GLU A 10 14.48 -35.28 2.09
N ARG A 11 15.15 -36.06 1.22
CA ARG A 11 15.75 -35.55 -0.04
C ARG A 11 14.71 -35.00 -1.00
N ALA A 12 13.61 -35.72 -1.22
CA ALA A 12 12.52 -35.27 -2.08
C ALA A 12 11.87 -33.97 -1.56
N LEU A 13 11.73 -33.82 -0.24
CA LEU A 13 11.21 -32.60 0.37
C LEU A 13 12.19 -31.43 0.24
N LEU A 14 13.50 -31.64 0.38
CA LEU A 14 14.52 -30.60 0.15
C LEU A 14 14.49 -30.05 -1.28
N THR A 15 14.35 -30.92 -2.29
CA THR A 15 14.20 -30.48 -3.69
C THR A 15 12.96 -29.59 -3.88
N VAL A 16 11.83 -29.97 -3.29
CA VAL A 16 10.59 -29.16 -3.34
C VAL A 16 10.79 -27.81 -2.65
N ILE A 17 11.44 -27.78 -1.49
CA ILE A 17 11.69 -26.53 -0.76
C ILE A 17 12.61 -25.63 -1.56
N ARG A 18 13.70 -26.15 -2.15
CA ARG A 18 14.61 -25.37 -3.01
C ARG A 18 13.90 -24.74 -4.19
N GLU A 19 13.05 -25.52 -4.89
CA GLU A 19 12.26 -25.05 -6.03
C GLU A 19 11.30 -23.90 -5.68
N ILE A 20 10.79 -23.86 -4.45
CA ILE A 20 9.88 -22.81 -3.97
C ILE A 20 10.66 -21.61 -3.41
N ASP A 21 11.77 -21.86 -2.70
CA ASP A 21 12.60 -20.83 -2.06
C ASP A 21 13.26 -19.90 -3.09
N ASP A 22 13.77 -20.47 -4.20
CA ASP A 22 14.42 -19.75 -5.31
C ASP A 22 13.54 -18.66 -5.95
N LYS A 23 12.22 -18.71 -5.72
CA LYS A 23 11.25 -17.76 -6.31
C LYS A 23 10.83 -16.63 -5.37
N ARG A 24 10.93 -16.79 -4.04
CA ARG A 24 10.29 -15.87 -3.07
C ARG A 24 11.00 -15.70 -1.71
N GLY A 25 12.15 -16.33 -1.46
CA GLY A 25 12.95 -16.10 -0.25
C GLY A 25 12.31 -16.60 1.06
N GLY A 26 11.62 -17.73 1.01
CA GLY A 26 11.00 -18.42 2.14
C GLY A 26 9.74 -19.19 1.75
N VAL A 27 9.53 -20.37 2.34
CA VAL A 27 8.45 -21.30 2.00
C VAL A 27 7.44 -21.43 3.14
N ASP A 28 6.17 -21.12 2.87
CA ASP A 28 5.06 -21.33 3.83
C ASP A 28 4.73 -22.82 4.00
N ARG A 29 4.43 -23.25 5.24
CA ARG A 29 4.00 -24.61 5.57
C ARG A 29 2.81 -25.12 4.76
N ASP A 30 1.78 -24.29 4.57
CA ASP A 30 0.56 -24.71 3.89
C ASP A 30 0.82 -24.91 2.40
N ARG A 31 1.60 -24.01 1.80
CA ARG A 31 2.04 -24.13 0.42
C ARG A 31 2.96 -25.34 0.20
N LEU A 32 3.91 -25.56 1.10
CA LEU A 32 4.76 -26.75 1.08
C LEU A 32 3.91 -28.02 1.18
N SER A 33 2.90 -28.02 2.05
CA SER A 33 1.97 -29.14 2.23
C SER A 33 1.15 -29.44 0.98
N VAL A 34 0.65 -28.41 0.30
CA VAL A 34 -0.09 -28.57 -0.97
C VAL A 34 0.81 -29.13 -2.06
N MET A 35 2.01 -28.54 -2.24
CA MET A 35 2.96 -28.95 -3.28
C MET A 35 3.50 -30.37 -3.05
N ALA A 36 3.87 -30.71 -1.82
CA ALA A 36 4.38 -32.02 -1.46
C ALA A 36 3.28 -33.10 -1.54
N ARG A 37 2.06 -32.81 -1.09
CA ARG A 37 0.92 -33.75 -1.25
C ARG A 37 0.57 -33.97 -2.71
N GLY A 38 0.66 -32.94 -3.56
CA GLY A 38 0.50 -33.07 -5.01
C GLY A 38 1.53 -34.01 -5.66
N ARG A 39 2.67 -34.24 -5.00
CA ARG A 39 3.72 -35.20 -5.40
C ARG A 39 3.69 -36.51 -4.59
N GLY A 40 2.67 -36.74 -3.77
CA GLY A 40 2.52 -37.93 -2.93
C GLY A 40 3.49 -38.02 -1.76
N LEU A 41 4.07 -36.90 -1.32
CA LEU A 41 5.06 -36.85 -0.24
C LEU A 41 4.42 -36.54 1.11
N GLU A 42 4.90 -37.21 2.16
CA GLU A 42 4.59 -36.86 3.55
C GLU A 42 5.42 -35.66 4.02
N VAL A 43 4.79 -34.65 4.62
CA VAL A 43 5.48 -33.42 5.04
C VAL A 43 5.85 -33.43 6.52
N THR A 44 4.95 -33.86 7.40
CA THR A 44 5.08 -33.63 8.85
C THR A 44 6.32 -34.30 9.47
N ARG A 45 6.60 -35.56 9.12
CA ARG A 45 7.75 -36.31 9.67
C ARG A 45 9.08 -35.86 9.06
N PRO A 46 9.23 -35.79 7.72
CA PRO A 46 10.50 -35.37 7.12
C PRO A 46 10.85 -33.91 7.42
N LEU A 47 9.87 -33.01 7.48
CA LEU A 47 10.09 -31.61 7.82
C LEU A 47 10.66 -31.45 9.25
N ALA A 48 10.07 -32.15 10.24
CA ALA A 48 10.59 -32.13 11.60
C ALA A 48 12.04 -32.64 11.67
N SER A 49 12.37 -33.72 10.97
CA SER A 49 13.75 -34.23 10.95
C SER A 49 14.73 -33.29 10.24
N LEU A 50 14.30 -32.56 9.20
CA LEU A 50 15.14 -31.59 8.51
C LEU A 50 15.41 -30.33 9.36
N VAL A 51 14.43 -29.90 10.15
CA VAL A 51 14.58 -28.82 11.14
C VAL A 51 15.52 -29.26 12.27
N ASP A 52 15.33 -30.46 12.83
CA ASP A 52 16.19 -31.01 13.90
C ASP A 52 17.66 -31.16 13.46
N ARG A 53 17.91 -31.37 12.16
CA ARG A 53 19.25 -31.46 11.56
C ARG A 53 19.85 -30.10 11.17
N GLY A 54 19.12 -28.99 11.36
CA GLY A 54 19.57 -27.65 11.01
C GLY A 54 19.74 -27.41 9.50
N LEU A 55 19.06 -28.20 8.66
CA LEU A 55 19.04 -28.03 7.20
C LEU A 55 17.98 -27.01 6.77
N ILE A 56 17.00 -26.77 7.64
CA ILE A 56 15.92 -25.80 7.46
C ILE A 56 15.83 -24.95 8.72
N GLU A 57 15.75 -23.64 8.55
CA GLU A 57 15.46 -22.68 9.61
C GLU A 57 13.97 -22.31 9.62
N GLU A 58 13.38 -22.29 10.81
CA GLU A 58 12.02 -21.82 11.05
C GLU A 58 12.01 -20.31 11.34
N ILE A 59 11.57 -19.53 10.35
CA ILE A 59 11.41 -18.08 10.49
C ILE A 59 9.96 -17.79 10.85
N HIS A 60 9.75 -17.41 12.11
CA HIS A 60 8.45 -16.93 12.57
C HIS A 60 8.25 -15.50 12.09
N ARG A 61 7.53 -15.33 10.97
CA ARG A 61 7.20 -14.01 10.45
C ARG A 61 5.88 -13.57 11.08
N ARG A 62 5.99 -12.81 12.17
CA ARG A 62 4.83 -12.08 12.70
C ARG A 62 4.51 -10.93 11.75
N PRO A 63 3.26 -10.79 11.26
CA PRO A 63 2.85 -9.59 10.56
C PRO A 63 3.04 -8.42 11.52
N PHE A 64 3.72 -7.38 11.07
CA PHE A 64 3.71 -6.10 11.77
C PHE A 64 2.26 -5.59 11.82
N LEU A 65 1.94 -4.74 12.81
CA LEU A 65 0.57 -4.31 13.11
C LEU A 65 -0.21 -3.88 11.85
N LEU A 66 0.46 -3.20 10.92
CA LEU A 66 -0.13 -2.74 9.66
C LEU A 66 -0.46 -3.90 8.70
N ALA A 67 0.42 -4.88 8.51
CA ALA A 67 0.11 -6.04 7.68
C ALA A 67 -1.12 -6.82 8.22
N ARG A 68 -1.31 -6.80 9.55
CA ARG A 68 -2.46 -7.42 10.20
C ARG A 68 -3.78 -6.71 9.83
N VAL A 69 -3.76 -5.39 9.66
CA VAL A 69 -4.90 -4.58 9.16
C VAL A 69 -5.28 -4.96 7.73
N PHE A 70 -4.32 -5.36 6.89
CA PHE A 70 -4.57 -5.80 5.52
C PHE A 70 -4.72 -7.33 5.38
N GLY A 71 -5.14 -8.00 6.46
CA GLY A 71 -5.46 -9.43 6.44
C GLY A 71 -4.26 -10.39 6.49
N ALA A 72 -3.03 -9.89 6.68
CA ALA A 72 -1.86 -10.76 6.83
C ALA A 72 -1.91 -11.51 8.17
N ARG A 73 -1.75 -12.84 8.09
CA ARG A 73 -1.69 -13.73 9.26
C ARG A 73 -0.23 -14.05 9.63
N PRO A 74 0.06 -14.38 10.90
CA PRO A 74 1.33 -14.98 11.30
C PRO A 74 1.65 -16.17 10.40
N ALA A 75 2.76 -16.08 9.67
CA ALA A 75 3.19 -17.12 8.75
C ALA A 75 4.48 -17.74 9.28
N LEU A 76 4.49 -19.07 9.35
CA LEU A 76 5.67 -19.84 9.66
C LEU A 76 6.37 -20.15 8.33
N LEU A 77 7.51 -19.52 8.11
CA LEU A 77 8.28 -19.68 6.88
C LEU A 77 9.47 -20.61 7.15
N PHE A 78 9.74 -21.47 6.20
CA PHE A 78 10.90 -22.36 6.18
C PHE A 78 11.89 -21.84 5.15
N ARG A 79 13.16 -21.72 5.55
CA ARG A 79 14.25 -21.33 4.66
C ARG A 79 15.34 -22.38 4.71
N LEU A 80 15.95 -22.68 3.56
CA LEU A 80 17.12 -23.57 3.54
C LEU A 80 18.32 -22.85 4.13
N THR A 81 19.00 -23.53 5.05
CA THR A 81 20.31 -23.08 5.54
C THR A 81 21.39 -23.34 4.50
N GLN A 82 22.60 -22.81 4.70
CA GLN A 82 23.73 -23.11 3.80
C GLN A 82 24.01 -24.62 3.70
N SER A 83 23.84 -25.35 4.80
CA SER A 83 23.96 -26.82 4.83
C SER A 83 22.80 -27.51 4.11
N GLY A 84 21.56 -26.98 4.22
CA GLY A 84 20.40 -27.45 3.46
C GLY A 84 20.53 -27.25 1.95
N LEU A 85 21.09 -26.13 1.52
CA LEU A 85 21.37 -25.85 0.11
C LEU A 85 22.44 -26.78 -0.47
N ALA A 86 23.51 -27.05 0.28
CA ALA A 86 24.54 -28.01 -0.13
C ALA A 86 23.97 -29.43 -0.27
N ALA A 87 23.17 -29.88 0.70
CA ALA A 87 22.52 -31.19 0.66
C ALA A 87 21.49 -31.31 -0.48
N ALA A 88 20.78 -30.22 -0.81
CA ALA A 88 19.85 -30.18 -1.94
C ALA A 88 20.58 -30.17 -3.30
N ALA A 89 21.79 -29.61 -3.37
CA ALA A 89 22.63 -29.62 -4.57
C ALA A 89 23.27 -31.00 -4.85
N GLU A 90 23.65 -31.74 -3.81
CA GLU A 90 24.11 -33.14 -3.93
C GLU A 90 23.01 -34.11 -4.40
N THR A 91 21.75 -33.68 -4.31
CA THR A 91 20.59 -34.47 -4.71
C THR A 91 20.20 -34.24 -6.17
N ASP A 92 20.77 -33.23 -6.86
CA ASP A 92 20.58 -33.04 -8.31
C ASP A 92 21.33 -34.15 -9.07
N PRO A 93 20.65 -34.93 -9.93
CA PRO A 93 21.29 -35.95 -10.76
C PRO A 93 21.96 -35.31 -11.99
N ALA A 94 22.86 -34.36 -11.78
CA ALA A 94 23.59 -33.67 -12.85
C ALA A 94 25.11 -33.59 -12.66
N THR A 95 25.66 -34.17 -11.59
CA THR A 95 27.12 -34.22 -11.41
C THR A 95 27.58 -35.66 -11.30
N GLU A 96 27.74 -36.31 -12.45
CA GLU A 96 28.72 -37.39 -12.56
C GLU A 96 30.12 -36.77 -12.38
N PRO A 97 30.93 -37.23 -11.40
CA PRO A 97 32.35 -36.92 -11.44
C PRO A 97 32.98 -37.76 -12.55
N GLU A 98 33.19 -37.14 -13.72
CA GLU A 98 34.21 -37.62 -14.66
C GLU A 98 35.56 -37.57 -13.95
N LEU A 99 36.13 -38.74 -13.64
CA LEU A 99 37.57 -38.96 -13.49
C LEU A 99 37.84 -40.48 -13.52
N GLY A 100 38.24 -40.97 -14.68
CA GLY A 100 38.62 -42.38 -14.84
C GLY A 100 38.94 -42.80 -16.27
N ALA A 101 39.76 -42.04 -16.99
CA ALA A 101 40.37 -42.52 -18.22
C ALA A 101 41.32 -43.70 -17.91
N SER A 102 41.04 -44.88 -18.46
CA SER A 102 42.07 -45.86 -18.82
C SER A 102 41.56 -46.95 -19.78
N GLY A 103 41.89 -46.78 -21.06
CA GLY A 103 42.58 -47.80 -21.89
C GLY A 103 41.84 -49.05 -22.39
N SER A 104 41.63 -49.07 -23.72
CA SER A 104 41.79 -50.23 -24.64
C SER A 104 40.77 -51.37 -24.53
N THR A 105 40.18 -52.01 -25.56
CA THR A 105 40.40 -52.24 -27.00
C THR A 105 39.04 -52.82 -27.46
N THR A 106 38.39 -52.58 -28.60
CA THR A 106 38.71 -52.97 -29.99
C THR A 106 37.46 -52.59 -30.82
N ALA A 107 37.63 -51.93 -31.96
CA ALA A 107 36.66 -51.90 -33.07
C ALA A 107 36.77 -53.23 -33.87
N PRO A 108 36.00 -53.55 -34.93
CA PRO A 108 35.07 -52.73 -35.74
C PRO A 108 33.71 -53.44 -36.00
N ILE A 109 32.69 -52.86 -36.66
CA ILE A 109 32.49 -52.81 -38.12
C ILE A 109 31.21 -51.96 -38.38
N ALA A 110 31.30 -51.01 -39.32
CA ALA A 110 30.20 -50.22 -39.91
C ALA A 110 29.48 -51.02 -41.04
N PRO A 111 28.53 -50.53 -41.88
CA PRO A 111 28.10 -49.14 -42.08
C PRO A 111 26.62 -48.91 -42.52
N VAL A 112 26.30 -47.63 -42.78
CA VAL A 112 25.28 -47.06 -43.69
C VAL A 112 23.79 -47.13 -43.30
N ALA A 113 23.18 -45.95 -43.05
CA ALA A 113 22.16 -45.35 -43.94
C ALA A 113 21.74 -43.94 -43.49
N LYS A 114 21.81 -43.00 -44.45
CA LYS A 114 21.25 -41.64 -44.49
C LYS A 114 20.79 -41.45 -45.96
N PRO A 115 20.00 -40.43 -46.35
CA PRO A 115 18.71 -39.86 -45.90
C PRO A 115 17.62 -40.10 -47.03
N PRO A 116 16.45 -39.40 -47.09
CA PRO A 116 16.29 -37.96 -47.41
C PRO A 116 15.31 -37.25 -46.45
N ALA A 117 15.39 -35.97 -46.09
CA ALA A 117 15.44 -34.71 -46.85
C ALA A 117 14.18 -34.42 -47.72
N ALA A 118 13.19 -33.78 -47.08
CA ALA A 118 12.22 -32.84 -47.68
C ALA A 118 11.92 -31.84 -46.54
N GLY A 119 12.28 -30.54 -46.59
CA GLY A 119 11.88 -29.55 -47.59
C GLY A 119 10.38 -29.34 -47.46
N ILE A 120 9.84 -28.35 -46.76
CA ILE A 120 9.71 -26.91 -47.04
C ILE A 120 8.94 -26.36 -45.79
N GLY A 121 9.11 -25.17 -45.23
CA GLY A 121 9.72 -23.94 -45.67
C GLY A 121 9.87 -22.98 -44.48
N GLU A 122 10.90 -22.17 -44.61
CA GLU A 122 11.21 -20.96 -43.87
C GLU A 122 10.18 -19.86 -44.23
N PRO A 123 9.95 -18.88 -43.34
CA PRO A 123 10.38 -17.55 -43.76
C PRO A 123 11.13 -16.80 -42.64
N GLU A 124 12.40 -16.51 -42.94
CA GLU A 124 13.22 -15.44 -42.40
C GLU A 124 12.90 -14.13 -43.18
N PRO A 125 13.54 -12.99 -42.92
CA PRO A 125 12.89 -11.80 -42.38
C PRO A 125 12.91 -10.58 -43.34
N GLU A 126 12.49 -9.42 -42.81
CA GLU A 126 12.88 -8.04 -43.22
C GLU A 126 12.23 -7.38 -44.47
N PRO A 127 12.33 -6.04 -44.69
CA PRO A 127 12.48 -4.91 -43.74
C PRO A 127 11.67 -3.61 -44.09
N ALA A 128 11.78 -2.64 -43.18
CA ALA A 128 11.92 -1.17 -43.37
C ALA A 128 10.77 -0.29 -43.90
N GLY A 129 10.46 0.75 -43.11
CA GLY A 129 10.10 2.07 -43.64
C GLY A 129 9.54 3.08 -42.63
N ALA A 130 10.33 4.14 -42.38
CA ALA A 130 9.95 5.47 -41.88
C ALA A 130 9.77 5.69 -40.35
N GLY A 131 10.79 6.28 -39.71
CA GLY A 131 10.58 7.32 -38.68
C GLY A 131 10.57 8.71 -39.34
N PRO A 132 10.70 9.83 -38.60
CA PRO A 132 10.39 10.11 -37.20
C PRO A 132 9.26 11.18 -37.08
N VAL A 133 8.50 11.21 -35.99
CA VAL A 133 7.70 12.41 -35.67
C VAL A 133 7.95 12.80 -34.22
N ALA A 134 8.58 13.96 -34.08
CA ALA A 134 8.74 14.67 -32.82
C ALA A 134 7.39 15.13 -32.28
N ALA A 135 7.17 14.98 -30.98
CA ALA A 135 6.18 15.75 -30.25
C ALA A 135 6.65 15.95 -28.79
N SER A 136 7.27 17.09 -28.54
CA SER A 136 7.25 17.77 -27.24
C SER A 136 6.39 19.03 -27.40
N PRO A 137 5.97 19.69 -26.31
CA PRO A 137 5.19 19.21 -25.18
C PRO A 137 3.87 20.01 -25.10
N ALA A 138 2.84 19.53 -24.39
CA ALA A 138 1.67 20.34 -24.07
C ALA A 138 1.35 20.25 -22.57
N ASN A 139 1.45 21.43 -21.96
CA ASN A 139 1.21 21.78 -20.58
C ASN A 139 -0.32 21.95 -20.33
N PRO A 140 -0.77 22.39 -19.14
CA PRO A 140 -1.67 21.69 -18.24
C PRO A 140 -3.16 22.05 -18.43
N LEU A 141 -4.01 21.24 -17.79
CA LEU A 141 -5.45 21.45 -17.64
C LEU A 141 -5.74 22.84 -17.05
N LYS A 142 -6.36 23.70 -17.85
CA LYS A 142 -6.93 24.99 -17.44
C LYS A 142 -8.45 24.91 -17.64
N PRO A 143 -9.29 25.11 -16.62
CA PRO A 143 -10.73 25.14 -16.81
C PRO A 143 -11.20 26.50 -17.33
N GLU A 144 -12.07 26.44 -18.34
CA GLU A 144 -12.77 27.58 -18.92
C GLU A 144 -13.77 28.20 -17.94
N ASN A 145 -13.61 29.51 -17.74
CA ASN A 145 -14.63 30.55 -17.77
C ASN A 145 -16.08 30.19 -17.32
N LEU A 146 -16.39 30.52 -16.06
CA LEU A 146 -17.71 31.04 -15.68
C LEU A 146 -17.53 32.39 -15.01
N SER A 147 -17.58 33.46 -15.81
CA SER A 147 -17.96 34.78 -15.34
C SER A 147 -19.43 34.76 -14.95
N VAL A 148 -19.79 35.26 -13.75
CA VAL A 148 -20.83 36.29 -13.54
C VAL A 148 -20.73 36.85 -12.10
N LYS A 149 -20.35 38.13 -12.07
CA LYS A 149 -20.75 39.26 -11.20
C LYS A 149 -20.38 39.30 -9.71
N ASP A 150 -19.48 40.25 -9.47
CA ASP A 150 -19.48 41.25 -8.41
C ASP A 150 -20.79 41.44 -7.63
N THR A 151 -20.69 41.42 -6.30
CA THR A 151 -21.21 42.49 -5.44
C THR A 151 -20.40 42.53 -4.13
N VAL A 152 -19.76 43.67 -3.86
CA VAL A 152 -19.08 44.03 -2.60
C VAL A 152 -20.08 44.72 -1.63
N PRO A 153 -19.74 45.09 -0.38
CA PRO A 153 -20.44 44.63 0.82
C PRO A 153 -21.27 45.75 1.50
N ALA A 154 -22.09 45.40 2.50
CA ALA A 154 -22.67 46.38 3.43
C ALA A 154 -22.35 46.04 4.88
N LYS A 155 -21.77 47.02 5.56
CA LYS A 155 -21.28 47.00 6.95
C LYS A 155 -22.33 47.64 7.89
N ALA A 156 -22.32 47.11 9.13
CA ALA A 156 -22.78 47.69 10.41
C ALA A 156 -24.28 47.88 10.67
N ALA A 157 -24.76 47.35 11.80
CA ALA A 157 -24.75 48.07 13.09
C ALA A 157 -25.22 47.19 14.24
N ARG A 158 -24.60 47.42 15.41
CA ARG A 158 -24.92 46.85 16.72
C ARG A 158 -25.99 47.72 17.37
N ALA A 159 -27.03 47.13 17.96
CA ALA A 159 -27.84 47.79 18.98
C ALA A 159 -28.33 46.75 20.01
N ALA A 160 -28.00 47.02 21.27
CA ALA A 160 -28.45 46.27 22.43
C ALA A 160 -29.85 46.72 22.87
N GLY A 161 -30.64 45.81 23.45
CA GLY A 161 -31.82 46.19 24.22
C GLY A 161 -32.79 45.06 24.54
N GLY A 162 -32.87 44.69 25.83
CA GLY A 162 -34.13 44.35 26.50
C GLY A 162 -34.70 42.95 26.30
N ALA A 163 -34.44 42.06 27.26
CA ALA A 163 -35.13 40.79 27.42
C ALA A 163 -36.63 41.00 27.77
N ALA A 164 -37.51 40.51 26.90
CA ALA A 164 -38.93 40.28 27.21
C ALA A 164 -39.21 38.77 27.08
N ARG A 165 -39.62 38.15 28.19
CA ARG A 165 -39.89 36.72 28.31
C ARG A 165 -41.17 36.39 27.55
N ALA A 166 -41.04 35.77 26.38
CA ALA A 166 -42.18 35.31 25.58
C ALA A 166 -42.95 34.19 26.31
N ALA A 167 -44.28 34.27 26.30
CA ALA A 167 -45.17 33.28 26.89
C ALA A 167 -45.01 31.92 26.21
N ARG A 168 -45.02 30.85 27.01
CA ARG A 168 -44.90 29.46 26.54
C ARG A 168 -46.17 29.09 25.74
N PRO A 169 -46.08 28.67 24.48
CA PRO A 169 -47.25 28.27 23.71
C PRO A 169 -47.82 26.95 24.22
N ASP A 170 -49.15 26.83 24.14
CA ASP A 170 -49.93 25.69 24.62
C ASP A 170 -49.70 24.45 23.75
N ARG A 171 -49.65 23.27 24.35
CA ARG A 171 -49.18 22.01 23.73
C ARG A 171 -50.06 21.48 22.59
N ARG A 172 -51.17 22.14 22.27
CA ARG A 172 -52.10 21.75 21.20
C ARG A 172 -51.78 22.38 19.85
N ASP A 173 -50.97 23.44 19.81
CA ASP A 173 -50.57 24.08 18.55
C ASP A 173 -49.32 23.44 17.92
N LEU A 174 -48.69 22.44 18.56
CA LEU A 174 -47.47 21.80 18.05
C LEU A 174 -47.72 20.67 17.04
N ALA A 175 -48.95 20.17 16.95
CA ALA A 175 -49.30 19.05 16.05
C ALA A 175 -49.74 19.50 14.65
N ALA A 176 -50.00 20.80 14.44
CA ALA A 176 -50.50 21.33 13.17
C ALA A 176 -49.41 21.95 12.27
N PHE A 177 -48.15 22.02 12.73
CA PHE A 177 -47.04 22.58 11.94
C PHE A 177 -46.15 21.52 11.26
N THR A 178 -46.43 20.23 11.42
CA THR A 178 -45.61 19.15 10.84
C THR A 178 -46.15 18.57 9.53
N GLU A 179 -47.36 18.94 9.10
CA GLU A 179 -47.96 18.36 7.88
C GLU A 179 -48.02 19.31 6.67
N ASP A 180 -47.88 20.63 6.84
CA ASP A 180 -48.14 21.61 5.76
C ASP A 180 -46.92 22.44 5.30
N LEU A 181 -45.72 22.08 5.77
CA LEU A 181 -44.46 22.57 5.20
C LEU A 181 -43.78 21.41 4.49
N GLY A 182 -43.72 21.55 3.15
CA GLY A 182 -43.14 20.58 2.23
C GLY A 182 -41.88 19.92 2.76
N GLY A 183 -41.80 18.61 2.50
CA GLY A 183 -40.73 17.73 2.96
C GLY A 183 -39.35 18.39 2.91
N ALA A 184 -38.55 18.11 3.94
CA ALA A 184 -37.21 18.65 4.11
C ALA A 184 -36.49 18.70 2.75
N PRO A 185 -35.92 19.84 2.34
CA PRO A 185 -35.19 19.93 1.10
C PRO A 185 -34.12 18.83 1.12
N VAL A 186 -34.20 17.89 0.19
CA VAL A 186 -33.13 16.93 -0.04
C VAL A 186 -31.90 17.78 -0.37
N PRO A 187 -30.84 17.78 0.46
CA PRO A 187 -29.65 18.54 0.15
C PRO A 187 -29.03 17.97 -1.13
N ALA A 188 -29.30 18.59 -2.26
CA ALA A 188 -28.57 18.34 -3.49
C ALA A 188 -27.14 18.85 -3.27
N GLY A 189 -26.21 17.92 -3.00
CA GLY A 189 -24.79 18.22 -2.79
C GLY A 189 -24.23 17.93 -1.40
N GLY A 190 -25.00 17.31 -0.49
CA GLY A 190 -24.43 16.76 0.73
C GLY A 190 -23.69 15.45 0.45
N VAL A 191 -22.40 15.36 0.82
CA VAL A 191 -21.68 14.08 0.83
C VAL A 191 -22.37 13.19 1.88
N SER A 192 -22.95 12.06 1.45
CA SER A 192 -23.48 11.07 2.38
C SER A 192 -22.37 10.57 3.30
N LEU A 193 -22.46 10.86 4.60
CA LEU A 193 -21.57 10.37 5.65
C LEU A 193 -21.86 8.90 6.04
N SER A 194 -22.64 8.18 5.23
CA SER A 194 -22.75 6.73 5.35
C SER A 194 -21.55 6.13 4.63
N HIS A 195 -20.45 5.94 5.37
CA HIS A 195 -19.26 5.27 4.88
C HIS A 195 -19.65 3.85 4.45
N GLY A 196 -19.68 3.57 3.15
CA GLY A 196 -19.79 2.21 2.61
C GLY A 196 -18.55 1.35 2.88
N VAL A 197 -17.77 1.72 3.89
CA VAL A 197 -16.50 1.12 4.27
C VAL A 197 -16.76 0.12 5.39
N GLU A 198 -16.16 -1.05 5.27
CA GLU A 198 -16.24 -2.08 6.30
C GLU A 198 -15.68 -1.54 7.64
N PRO A 199 -16.37 -1.72 8.77
CA PRO A 199 -15.94 -1.19 10.07
C PRO A 199 -14.52 -1.61 10.45
N GLU A 200 -14.13 -2.84 10.10
CA GLU A 200 -12.80 -3.41 10.38
C GLU A 200 -11.69 -2.65 9.61
N VAL A 201 -11.97 -2.23 8.38
CA VAL A 201 -11.03 -1.41 7.58
C VAL A 201 -10.88 -0.03 8.20
N MET A 202 -11.99 0.60 8.60
CA MET A 202 -11.95 1.91 9.26
C MET A 202 -11.21 1.86 10.59
N GLU A 203 -11.48 0.87 11.44
CA GLU A 203 -10.78 0.68 12.72
C GLU A 203 -9.28 0.45 12.50
N GLY A 204 -8.91 -0.39 11.53
CA GLY A 204 -7.52 -0.61 11.17
C GLY A 204 -6.82 0.68 10.70
N LEU A 205 -7.49 1.52 9.91
CA LEU A 205 -6.95 2.82 9.49
C LEU A 205 -6.76 3.77 10.67
N ARG A 206 -7.70 3.79 11.63
CA ARG A 206 -7.55 4.57 12.88
C ARG A 206 -6.34 4.09 13.67
N ASP A 207 -6.15 2.77 13.81
CA ASP A 207 -5.00 2.20 14.51
C ASP A 207 -3.67 2.57 13.85
N VAL A 208 -3.63 2.56 12.51
CA VAL A 208 -2.43 2.97 11.77
C VAL A 208 -2.11 4.43 12.02
N LEU A 209 -3.11 5.31 11.88
CA LEU A 209 -2.93 6.75 12.12
C LEU A 209 -2.55 7.03 13.56
N ALA A 210 -3.16 6.35 14.54
CA ALA A 210 -2.80 6.47 15.94
C ALA A 210 -1.34 6.04 16.19
N GLY A 211 -0.86 5.02 15.48
CA GLY A 211 0.56 4.63 15.49
C GLY A 211 1.51 5.70 14.93
N LEU A 212 1.00 6.59 14.06
CA LEU A 212 1.69 7.80 13.58
C LEU A 212 1.47 9.01 14.51
N GLY A 213 0.74 8.86 15.62
CA GLY A 213 0.33 9.97 16.48
C GLY A 213 -0.77 10.85 15.87
N MET A 214 -1.39 10.44 14.75
CA MET A 214 -2.49 11.15 14.12
C MET A 214 -3.86 10.65 14.58
N GLU A 215 -4.80 11.56 14.73
CA GLU A 215 -6.19 11.22 15.05
C GLU A 215 -7.06 11.38 13.80
N LEU A 216 -7.71 10.30 13.35
CA LEU A 216 -8.62 10.35 12.21
C LEU A 216 -9.89 11.14 12.57
N THR A 217 -10.26 12.13 11.75
CA THR A 217 -11.49 12.92 11.94
C THR A 217 -12.63 12.35 11.10
N PHE A 218 -13.86 12.82 11.34
CA PHE A 218 -15.00 12.52 10.47
C PHE A 218 -14.79 12.93 9.01
N ALA A 219 -14.03 14.00 8.76
CA ALA A 219 -13.67 14.40 7.39
C ALA A 219 -12.71 13.38 6.77
N GLY A 220 -11.82 12.80 7.57
CA GLY A 220 -10.97 11.69 7.15
C GLY A 220 -11.75 10.43 6.83
N GLU A 221 -12.75 10.09 7.63
CA GLU A 221 -13.64 8.95 7.33
C GLU A 221 -14.40 9.16 6.01
N ALA A 222 -14.83 10.40 5.73
CA ALA A 222 -15.47 10.74 4.47
C ALA A 222 -14.50 10.65 3.29
N LEU A 223 -13.26 11.13 3.46
CA LEU A 223 -12.21 11.02 2.46
C LEU A 223 -11.89 9.56 2.16
N VAL A 224 -11.70 8.72 3.17
CA VAL A 224 -11.47 7.28 3.00
C VAL A 224 -12.63 6.64 2.24
N GLY A 225 -13.87 6.94 2.63
CA GLY A 225 -15.07 6.43 1.95
C GLY A 225 -15.11 6.81 0.47
N ASP A 226 -14.82 8.06 0.12
CA ASP A 226 -14.76 8.53 -1.27
C ASP A 226 -13.66 7.83 -2.08
N ARG A 227 -12.45 7.67 -1.52
CA ARG A 227 -11.32 7.03 -2.21
C ARG A 227 -11.57 5.54 -2.46
N LEU A 228 -12.08 4.82 -1.45
CA LEU A 228 -12.45 3.41 -1.59
C LEU A 228 -13.60 3.23 -2.59
N ALA A 229 -14.59 4.13 -2.62
CA ALA A 229 -15.66 4.10 -3.60
C ALA A 229 -15.17 4.33 -5.04
N ARG A 230 -14.04 5.02 -5.23
CA ARG A 230 -13.35 5.19 -6.53
C ARG A 230 -12.46 4.00 -6.91
N GLY A 231 -12.40 2.97 -6.07
CA GLY A 231 -11.61 1.76 -6.30
C GLY A 231 -10.15 1.86 -5.83
N GLU A 232 -9.80 2.89 -5.06
CA GLU A 232 -8.48 2.94 -4.41
C GLU A 232 -8.40 1.87 -3.31
N THR A 233 -7.18 1.41 -3.05
CA THR A 233 -6.90 0.51 -1.93
C THR A 233 -6.91 1.26 -0.61
N ALA A 234 -7.07 0.54 0.52
CA ALA A 234 -7.01 1.18 1.84
C ALA A 234 -5.62 1.80 2.14
N GLY A 235 -4.53 1.26 1.59
CA GLY A 235 -3.20 1.86 1.71
C GLY A 235 -3.07 3.18 0.95
N GLU A 236 -3.65 3.26 -0.25
CA GLU A 236 -3.72 4.51 -1.02
C GLU A 236 -4.60 5.54 -0.34
N ALA A 237 -5.79 5.15 0.14
CA ALA A 237 -6.68 6.03 0.88
C ALA A 237 -6.00 6.59 2.15
N LEU A 238 -5.28 5.75 2.90
CA LEU A 238 -4.48 6.17 4.05
C LEU A 238 -3.41 7.20 3.65
N SER A 239 -2.66 6.95 2.57
CA SER A 239 -1.64 7.87 2.10
C SER A 239 -2.21 9.24 1.72
N GLN A 240 -3.45 9.27 1.20
CA GLN A 240 -4.18 10.50 0.92
C GLN A 240 -4.59 11.20 2.22
N VAL A 241 -5.13 10.49 3.21
CA VAL A 241 -5.45 11.09 4.53
C VAL A 241 -4.22 11.78 5.11
N VAL A 242 -3.07 11.11 5.10
CA VAL A 242 -1.81 11.69 5.58
C VAL A 242 -1.42 12.92 4.75
N LEU A 243 -1.39 12.81 3.42
CA LEU A 243 -1.02 13.93 2.54
C LEU A 243 -1.90 15.16 2.77
N PHE A 244 -3.21 14.97 2.86
CA PHE A 244 -4.15 16.06 3.11
C PHE A 244 -3.98 16.65 4.52
N ALA A 245 -3.71 15.83 5.54
CA ALA A 245 -3.38 16.33 6.87
C ALA A 245 -2.14 17.23 6.84
N PHE A 246 -1.09 16.84 6.11
CA PHE A 246 0.10 17.68 5.90
C PHE A 246 -0.22 18.97 5.12
N ALA A 247 -1.11 18.92 4.13
CA ALA A 247 -1.50 20.11 3.38
C ALA A 247 -2.28 21.12 4.25
N HIS A 248 -3.19 20.63 5.09
CA HIS A 248 -3.90 21.47 6.07
C HIS A 248 -2.94 22.05 7.11
N ALA A 249 -2.02 21.23 7.63
CA ALA A 249 -1.01 21.68 8.59
C ALA A 249 -0.06 22.72 7.99
N ALA A 250 0.37 22.55 6.74
CA ALA A 250 1.19 23.54 6.05
C ALA A 250 0.45 24.88 5.90
N ARG A 251 -0.84 24.84 5.53
CA ARG A 251 -1.69 26.03 5.45
C ARG A 251 -1.82 26.73 6.80
N GLU A 252 -2.00 25.98 7.88
CA GLU A 252 -2.08 26.52 9.25
C GLU A 252 -0.75 27.08 9.74
N ASP A 253 0.37 26.40 9.47
CA ASP A 253 1.71 26.85 9.80
C ASP A 253 2.03 28.19 9.13
N MET A 254 1.69 28.34 7.85
CA MET A 254 1.83 29.61 7.14
C MET A 254 0.94 30.71 7.74
N ALA A 255 -0.31 30.38 8.08
CA ALA A 255 -1.23 31.33 8.70
C ALA A 255 -0.80 31.76 10.11
N SER A 256 -0.10 30.89 10.84
CA SER A 256 0.42 31.13 12.19
C SER A 256 1.85 31.68 12.21
N GLY A 257 2.48 31.89 11.05
CA GLY A 257 3.83 32.44 10.93
C GLY A 257 4.96 31.46 11.28
N GLY A 258 4.76 30.17 11.05
CA GLY A 258 5.79 29.12 11.25
C GLY A 258 5.75 28.44 12.62
N ALA A 259 4.61 28.46 13.32
CA ALA A 259 4.49 27.90 14.66
C ALA A 259 4.71 26.38 14.70
N LEU A 260 4.21 25.63 13.72
CA LEU A 260 4.38 24.18 13.63
C LEU A 260 5.82 23.84 13.25
N ALA A 261 6.45 24.61 12.37
CA ALA A 261 7.87 24.43 12.03
C ALA A 261 8.75 24.51 13.29
N ALA A 262 8.46 25.47 14.19
CA ALA A 262 9.15 25.60 15.48
C ALA A 262 8.91 24.43 16.44
N LEU A 263 7.81 23.68 16.27
CA LEU A 263 7.47 22.50 17.07
C LEU A 263 8.02 21.19 16.49
N GLY A 264 8.76 21.22 15.38
CA GLY A 264 9.38 20.03 14.79
C GLY A 264 8.56 19.36 13.69
N PHE A 265 7.67 20.09 13.01
CA PHE A 265 6.84 19.55 11.93
C PHE A 265 7.65 18.85 10.81
N GLY A 266 8.82 19.38 10.46
CA GLY A 266 9.71 18.76 9.47
C GLY A 266 10.33 17.43 9.93
N GLU A 267 10.67 17.30 11.21
CA GLU A 267 11.20 16.05 11.78
C GLU A 267 10.12 14.97 11.79
N TYR A 268 8.92 15.34 12.22
CA TYR A 268 7.75 14.47 12.19
C TYR A 268 7.40 14.00 10.77
N ALA A 269 7.52 14.87 9.76
CA ALA A 269 7.36 14.49 8.37
C ALA A 269 8.32 13.39 7.93
N GLY A 270 9.57 13.42 8.41
CA GLY A 270 10.58 12.39 8.18
C GLY A 270 10.20 11.04 8.80
N GLU A 271 9.62 11.05 9.99
CA GLU A 271 9.13 9.83 10.66
C GLU A 271 7.95 9.22 9.90
N VAL A 272 6.95 10.03 9.56
CA VAL A 272 5.80 9.60 8.75
C VAL A 272 6.26 9.06 7.40
N ALA A 273 7.22 9.73 6.74
CA ALA A 273 7.80 9.28 5.48
C ALA A 273 8.46 7.89 5.62
N ALA A 274 9.16 7.62 6.73
CA ALA A 274 9.75 6.31 6.99
C ALA A 274 8.68 5.23 7.16
N GLU A 275 7.56 5.53 7.82
CA GLU A 275 6.44 4.60 7.97
C GLU A 275 5.71 4.34 6.65
N LEU A 276 5.47 5.36 5.82
CA LEU A 276 4.88 5.18 4.49
C LEU A 276 5.76 4.30 3.58
N LYS A 277 7.09 4.41 3.68
CA LYS A 277 8.00 3.51 2.96
C LYS A 277 7.84 2.05 3.39
N LYS A 278 7.51 1.77 4.66
CA LYS A 278 7.21 0.40 5.12
C LYS A 278 5.91 -0.13 4.51
N LEU A 279 4.92 0.73 4.27
CA LEU A 279 3.68 0.33 3.55
C LEU A 279 3.98 -0.07 2.11
N ASN A 280 4.80 0.71 1.41
CA ASN A 280 5.23 0.35 0.05
C ASN A 280 6.05 -0.95 0.04
N ALA A 281 7.02 -1.11 0.94
CA ALA A 281 7.83 -2.33 1.04
C ALA A 281 6.99 -3.59 1.34
N ALA A 282 5.80 -3.41 1.91
CA ALA A 282 4.84 -4.47 2.16
C ALA A 282 3.92 -4.79 0.97
N GLY A 283 4.01 -4.03 -0.12
CA GLY A 283 3.14 -4.16 -1.29
C GLY A 283 1.72 -3.64 -1.05
N LEU A 284 1.53 -2.79 -0.04
CA LEU A 284 0.22 -2.23 0.33
C LEU A 284 -0.05 -0.87 -0.34
N MET A 285 0.96 -0.33 -1.01
CA MET A 285 0.94 0.94 -1.69
C MET A 285 1.84 0.84 -2.92
N ASP A 286 1.37 1.32 -4.06
CA ASP A 286 2.16 1.41 -5.28
C ASP A 286 3.43 2.26 -5.10
N ALA A 287 4.51 1.91 -5.81
CA ALA A 287 5.82 2.56 -5.65
C ALA A 287 5.83 3.99 -6.18
N ASP A 288 5.27 4.22 -7.37
CA ASP A 288 5.21 5.54 -7.98
C ASP A 288 4.32 6.46 -7.15
N ARG A 289 3.20 5.93 -6.65
CA ARG A 289 2.33 6.64 -5.70
C ARG A 289 3.06 6.99 -4.40
N CYS A 290 3.85 6.07 -3.85
CA CYS A 290 4.60 6.30 -2.62
C CYS A 290 5.62 7.42 -2.81
N GLU A 291 6.41 7.37 -3.88
CA GLU A 291 7.38 8.40 -4.20
C GLU A 291 6.72 9.78 -4.38
N ALA A 292 5.59 9.85 -5.09
CA ALA A 292 4.84 11.09 -5.28
C ALA A 292 4.35 11.67 -3.95
N VAL A 293 3.72 10.85 -3.08
CA VAL A 293 3.23 11.30 -1.78
C VAL A 293 4.38 11.77 -0.88
N LEU A 294 5.48 11.04 -0.83
CA LEU A 294 6.65 11.39 -0.04
C LEU A 294 7.28 12.72 -0.49
N SER A 295 7.35 12.94 -1.80
CA SER A 295 7.86 14.18 -2.38
C SER A 295 6.99 15.37 -1.99
N LEU A 296 5.66 15.21 -2.05
CA LEU A 296 4.72 16.25 -1.65
C LEU A 296 4.78 16.52 -0.14
N ILE A 297 4.86 15.48 0.71
CA ILE A 297 5.02 15.65 2.16
C ILE A 297 6.31 16.41 2.49
N ALA A 298 7.42 16.11 1.80
CA ALA A 298 8.68 16.82 1.99
C ALA A 298 8.57 18.32 1.64
N VAL A 299 7.87 18.66 0.56
CA VAL A 299 7.61 20.06 0.19
C VAL A 299 6.70 20.75 1.22
N LEU A 300 5.64 20.06 1.66
CA LEU A 300 4.66 20.60 2.61
C LEU A 300 5.23 20.84 4.02
N ALA A 301 6.21 20.04 4.44
CA ALA A 301 6.80 20.13 5.77
C ALA A 301 8.11 20.93 5.83
N GLY A 302 8.70 21.26 4.68
CA GLY A 302 9.90 22.09 4.59
C GLY A 302 9.60 23.58 4.46
N ASP A 303 10.66 24.36 4.23
CA ASP A 303 10.60 25.81 3.94
C ASP A 303 10.69 26.09 2.43
N ASP A 304 10.20 25.17 1.59
CA ASP A 304 10.26 25.31 0.14
C ASP A 304 9.36 26.48 -0.33
N ALA A 305 9.83 27.25 -1.31
CA ALA A 305 9.05 28.35 -1.88
C ALA A 305 7.76 27.86 -2.57
N ALA A 306 7.72 26.60 -3.01
CA ALA A 306 6.56 25.97 -3.61
C ALA A 306 5.53 25.47 -2.58
N ARG A 307 5.83 25.51 -1.28
CA ARG A 307 4.98 24.96 -0.21
C ARG A 307 3.54 25.48 -0.27
N ASP A 308 3.35 26.79 -0.42
CA ASP A 308 2.02 27.41 -0.49
C ASP A 308 1.22 26.94 -1.71
N GLN A 309 1.87 26.94 -2.87
CA GLN A 309 1.26 26.49 -4.11
C GLN A 309 0.85 25.01 -4.05
N VAL A 310 1.73 24.14 -3.53
CA VAL A 310 1.45 22.71 -3.39
C VAL A 310 0.31 22.46 -2.40
N ALA A 311 0.30 23.15 -1.25
CA ALA A 311 -0.81 23.06 -0.30
C ALA A 311 -2.12 23.51 -0.95
N ALA A 312 -2.12 24.63 -1.68
CA ALA A 312 -3.30 25.14 -2.37
C ALA A 312 -3.82 24.14 -3.43
N GLU A 313 -2.94 23.56 -4.25
CA GLU A 313 -3.30 22.58 -5.28
C GLU A 313 -3.94 21.32 -4.70
N ILE A 314 -3.37 20.77 -3.62
CA ILE A 314 -3.91 19.59 -2.94
C ILE A 314 -5.30 19.91 -2.37
N LEU A 315 -5.43 21.07 -1.71
CA LEU A 315 -6.66 21.47 -1.02
C LEU A 315 -7.80 21.91 -1.95
N VAL A 316 -7.62 21.87 -3.28
CA VAL A 316 -8.73 22.01 -4.25
C VAL A 316 -9.67 20.80 -4.21
N ASP A 317 -9.21 19.63 -3.75
CA ASP A 317 -10.05 18.44 -3.67
C ASP A 317 -11.30 18.70 -2.80
N PRO A 318 -12.51 18.42 -3.31
CA PRO A 318 -13.75 18.80 -2.65
C PRO A 318 -14.06 17.98 -1.39
N VAL A 319 -13.34 16.88 -1.14
CA VAL A 319 -13.52 16.04 0.06
C VAL A 319 -12.37 16.29 1.03
N GLY A 320 -11.13 16.11 0.57
CA GLY A 320 -9.93 16.26 1.40
C GLY A 320 -9.59 17.72 1.73
N GLY A 321 -9.97 18.67 0.88
CA GLY A 321 -9.66 20.09 1.05
C GLY A 321 -10.58 20.84 2.01
N LEU A 322 -11.76 20.31 2.30
CA LEU A 322 -12.78 20.99 3.12
C LEU A 322 -12.37 21.14 4.58
N LEU A 323 -11.95 20.04 5.21
CA LEU A 323 -11.58 19.98 6.62
C LEU A 323 -10.37 19.04 6.79
N PRO A 324 -9.55 19.22 7.84
CA PRO A 324 -8.44 18.33 8.13
C PRO A 324 -8.93 16.88 8.30
N PRO A 325 -8.45 15.93 7.47
CA PRO A 325 -8.90 14.55 7.56
C PRO A 325 -8.28 13.80 8.74
N ALA A 326 -7.13 14.27 9.22
CA ALA A 326 -6.54 13.82 10.46
C ALA A 326 -5.95 15.01 11.21
N LEU A 327 -5.92 14.93 12.54
CA LEU A 327 -5.23 15.87 13.40
C LEU A 327 -3.81 15.38 13.62
N LEU A 328 -2.84 16.31 13.57
CA LEU A 328 -1.46 16.05 13.93
C LEU A 328 -1.32 15.61 15.41
N PRO A 329 -0.18 15.04 15.81
CA PRO A 329 0.15 14.79 17.21
C PRO A 329 -0.07 16.03 18.09
N GLU A 330 -0.49 15.82 19.34
CA GLU A 330 -0.83 16.91 20.26
C GLU A 330 0.33 17.88 20.48
N GLU A 331 1.57 17.39 20.42
CA GLU A 331 2.80 18.17 20.56
C GLU A 331 3.02 19.17 19.42
N LEU A 332 2.43 18.89 18.26
CA LEU A 332 2.48 19.75 17.07
C LEU A 332 1.24 20.63 16.93
N ARG A 333 0.25 20.49 17.82
CA ARG A 333 -0.92 21.36 17.80
C ARG A 333 -0.53 22.68 18.47
N PRO A 334 -0.75 23.83 17.81
CA PRO A 334 -0.58 25.11 18.48
C PRO A 334 -1.49 25.12 19.71
N ALA A 335 -0.97 25.59 20.84
CA ALA A 335 -1.74 25.70 22.08
C ALA A 335 -2.94 26.65 21.84
N GLY A 336 -4.08 26.08 21.47
CA GLY A 336 -5.34 26.81 21.41
C GLY A 336 -5.78 27.14 22.83
N ASP A 337 -6.04 28.43 23.08
CA ASP A 337 -6.68 28.90 24.31
C ASP A 337 -7.92 28.03 24.60
N SER A 338 -7.86 27.28 25.70
CA SER A 338 -9.00 26.58 26.29
C SER A 338 -9.99 27.56 26.91
#